data_AF-A0A3D4W2C4-F1
#
_entry.id   AF-A0A3D4W2C4-F1
#
_cell.length_a   1.000
_cell.length_b   1.000
_cell.length_c   1.000
_cell.angle_alpha   90.00
_cell.angle_beta   90.00
_cell.angle_gamma   90.00
#
_symmetry.space_group_name_H-M   'P 1'
#
loop_
_entity.id
_entity.type
_entity.pdbx_description
1 polymer ?
#
loop_
_entity_poly.entity_id
_entity_poly.type
_entity_poly.pdbx_seq_one_letter_code
_entity_poly.pdbx_strand_id
1 'polypeptide(L)'
;MKRDDLIVVRGGGDLATGVVYRLWSAGLRVLVLETAHPAAIRRQVSLCEAVYEGETAVEGMRGIRVETLADADAVWAQNAVPILIDPTGACLPQARPAVLVDAIIAKKNLGTTREMAPLTIALGPGFAAGQDVDVVVETKRGHKLGRIIREGAAAPNSGVPGIIGGYGAERVLHTQAAGIFRNLHSIADFVEAGEAVAEIETPDGQRLPVVTQISGILRGLLRDGYPVTKGFKVADVDPRRAELENCFLISDKAR
;
A
#
# COMPACT_ATOMS: atom_id res chain seq x y z
N MET A 1 0.89 -25.82 6.50
CA MET A 1 2.05 -24.94 6.36
C MET A 1 2.87 -25.07 7.63
N LYS A 2 4.18 -25.31 7.51
CA LYS A 2 5.09 -25.35 8.66
C LYS A 2 5.39 -23.90 9.07
N ARG A 3 5.78 -23.69 10.34
CA ARG A 3 6.10 -22.36 10.87
C ARG A 3 7.27 -21.69 10.13
N ASP A 4 8.15 -22.50 9.55
CA ASP A 4 9.36 -22.06 8.84
C ASP A 4 9.13 -21.79 7.35
N ASP A 5 7.93 -22.08 6.82
CA ASP A 5 7.62 -21.83 5.41
C ASP A 5 7.61 -20.31 5.16
N LEU A 6 8.38 -19.86 4.17
CA LEU A 6 8.46 -18.46 3.78
C LEU A 6 7.24 -18.04 2.97
N ILE A 7 6.65 -16.90 3.34
CA ILE A 7 5.62 -16.21 2.57
C ILE A 7 6.21 -14.91 2.05
N VAL A 8 6.17 -14.72 0.74
CA VAL A 8 6.58 -13.47 0.13
C VAL A 8 5.36 -12.64 -0.21
N VAL A 9 5.36 -11.36 0.17
CA VAL A 9 4.33 -10.38 -0.18
C VAL A 9 4.95 -9.33 -1.08
N ARG A 10 4.45 -9.19 -2.31
CA ARG A 10 4.83 -8.09 -3.20
C ARG A 10 3.96 -6.88 -2.88
N GLY A 11 4.57 -5.73 -2.67
CA GLY A 11 3.88 -4.52 -2.21
C GLY A 11 4.00 -4.33 -0.71
N GLY A 12 4.29 -3.10 -0.28
CA GLY A 12 4.37 -2.66 1.11
C GLY A 12 3.39 -1.52 1.44
N GLY A 13 2.43 -1.22 0.57
CA GLY A 13 1.42 -0.19 0.80
C GLY A 13 0.38 -0.57 1.89
N ASP A 14 -0.64 0.29 2.07
CA ASP A 14 -1.67 0.16 3.13
C ASP A 14 -2.33 -1.24 3.18
N LEU A 15 -2.84 -1.75 2.05
CA LEU A 15 -3.49 -3.07 2.03
C LEU A 15 -2.50 -4.22 2.25
N ALA A 16 -1.32 -4.13 1.64
CA ALA A 16 -0.28 -5.14 1.82
C ALA A 16 0.18 -5.21 3.27
N THR A 17 0.31 -4.08 3.94
CA THR A 17 0.67 -3.98 5.35
C THR A 17 -0.32 -4.72 6.25
N GLY A 18 -1.63 -4.64 5.97
CA GLY A 18 -2.63 -5.43 6.69
C GLY A 18 -2.44 -6.94 6.50
N VAL A 19 -2.17 -7.40 5.27
CA VAL A 19 -1.85 -8.82 5.01
C VAL A 19 -0.61 -9.26 5.76
N VAL A 20 0.47 -8.49 5.66
CA VAL A 20 1.74 -8.76 6.34
C VAL A 20 1.52 -8.81 7.86
N TYR A 21 0.77 -7.87 8.42
CA TYR A 21 0.44 -7.84 9.85
C TYR A 21 -0.29 -9.11 10.31
N ARG A 22 -1.29 -9.58 9.55
CA ARG A 22 -2.03 -10.82 9.87
C ARG A 22 -1.13 -12.05 9.80
N LEU A 23 -0.20 -12.11 8.85
CA LEU A 23 0.74 -13.23 8.71
C LEU A 23 1.81 -13.21 9.82
N TRP A 24 2.41 -12.04 10.07
CA TRP A 24 3.41 -11.83 11.11
C TRP A 24 2.86 -12.10 12.51
N SER A 25 1.66 -11.59 12.83
CA SER A 25 1.00 -11.83 14.13
C SER A 25 0.63 -13.30 14.35
N ALA A 26 0.47 -14.09 13.27
CA ALA A 26 0.33 -15.54 13.34
C ALA A 26 1.66 -16.29 13.54
N GLY A 27 2.78 -15.57 13.63
CA GLY A 27 4.12 -16.13 13.86
C GLY A 27 4.76 -16.76 12.61
N LEU A 28 4.33 -16.34 11.42
CA LEU A 28 4.83 -16.82 10.13
C LEU A 28 6.00 -15.98 9.62
N ARG A 29 6.91 -16.58 8.86
CA ARG A 29 8.02 -15.88 8.22
C ARG A 29 7.53 -15.16 6.97
N VAL A 30 7.60 -13.83 6.99
CA VAL A 30 7.15 -12.97 5.89
C VAL A 30 8.31 -12.16 5.35
N LEU A 31 8.48 -12.10 4.02
CA LEU A 31 9.36 -11.17 3.32
C LEU A 31 8.51 -10.24 2.46
N VAL A 32 8.72 -8.94 2.55
CA VAL A 32 8.09 -7.97 1.66
C VAL A 32 9.04 -7.62 0.53
N LEU A 33 8.56 -7.67 -0.72
CA LEU A 33 9.27 -7.14 -1.88
C LEU A 33 8.64 -5.82 -2.31
N GLU A 34 9.46 -4.81 -2.54
CA GLU A 34 8.99 -3.48 -2.91
C GLU A 34 9.83 -2.85 -4.04
N THR A 35 9.29 -1.83 -4.70
CA THR A 35 10.04 -0.99 -5.64
C THR A 35 10.96 -0.01 -4.91
N ALA A 36 11.90 0.59 -5.65
CA ALA A 36 12.83 1.58 -5.10
C ALA A 36 12.16 2.90 -4.70
N HIS A 37 11.00 3.20 -5.30
CA HIS A 37 10.26 4.44 -5.09
C HIS A 37 8.75 4.16 -4.90
N PRO A 38 8.35 3.54 -3.78
CA PRO A 38 6.96 3.20 -3.55
C PRO A 38 6.10 4.44 -3.30
N ALA A 39 4.89 4.46 -3.89
CA ALA A 39 3.91 5.49 -3.61
C ALA A 39 2.91 5.02 -2.54
N ALA A 40 2.81 5.76 -1.44
CA ALA A 40 1.76 5.60 -0.45
C ALA A 40 1.28 6.97 0.05
N ILE A 41 -0.04 7.12 0.19
CA ILE A 41 -0.63 8.29 0.87
C ILE A 41 -0.91 8.01 2.35
N ARG A 42 -1.30 6.77 2.70
CA ARG A 42 -1.47 6.37 4.11
C ARG A 42 -0.14 5.89 4.69
N ARG A 43 0.85 6.79 4.70
CA ARG A 43 2.25 6.50 5.02
C ARG A 43 2.46 5.97 6.44
N GLN A 44 1.70 6.51 7.41
CA GLN A 44 1.77 6.11 8.82
C GLN A 44 1.39 4.63 9.07
N VAL A 45 0.81 3.96 8.08
CA VAL A 45 0.37 2.55 8.17
C VAL A 45 0.84 1.73 6.98
N SER A 46 1.91 2.16 6.30
CA SER A 46 2.47 1.46 5.14
C SER A 46 3.93 1.06 5.40
N LEU A 47 4.21 -0.24 5.32
CA LEU A 47 5.56 -0.79 5.46
C LEU A 47 6.54 -0.25 4.41
N CYS A 48 6.06 0.17 3.24
CA CYS A 48 6.90 0.72 2.19
C CYS A 48 7.69 1.96 2.60
N GLU A 49 7.32 2.66 3.70
CA GLU A 49 8.12 3.77 4.22
C GLU A 49 9.53 3.34 4.65
N ALA A 50 9.74 2.07 5.04
CA ALA A 50 11.08 1.56 5.34
C ALA A 50 12.02 1.59 4.13
N VAL A 51 11.50 1.60 2.90
CA VAL A 51 12.33 1.79 1.69
C VAL A 51 13.09 3.12 1.77
N TYR A 52 12.45 4.16 2.29
CA TYR A 52 13.01 5.49 2.42
C TYR A 52 13.80 5.67 3.72
N GLU A 53 13.24 5.26 4.85
CA GLU A 53 13.78 5.55 6.20
C GLU A 53 14.69 4.44 6.76
N GLY A 54 14.81 3.31 6.05
CA GLY A 54 15.52 2.11 6.52
C GLY A 54 14.70 1.23 7.46
N GLU A 55 13.79 1.80 8.25
CA GLU A 55 12.81 1.06 9.05
C GLU A 55 11.49 1.82 9.23
N THR A 56 10.44 1.09 9.62
CA THR A 56 9.15 1.65 10.02
C THR A 56 8.45 0.73 11.02
N ALA A 57 7.40 1.23 11.69
CA ALA A 57 6.59 0.42 12.58
C ALA A 57 5.09 0.72 12.39
N VAL A 58 4.27 -0.34 12.33
CA VAL A 58 2.82 -0.24 12.19
C VAL A 58 2.17 -1.18 13.21
N GLU A 59 1.38 -0.63 14.13
CA GLU A 59 0.70 -1.39 15.20
C GLU A 59 1.64 -2.37 15.96
N GLY A 60 2.88 -1.94 16.23
CA GLY A 60 3.91 -2.73 16.92
C GLY A 60 4.69 -3.70 16.04
N MET A 61 4.29 -3.91 14.79
CA MET A 61 5.06 -4.67 13.80
C MET A 61 6.14 -3.79 13.19
N ARG A 62 7.41 -4.14 13.39
CA ARG A 62 8.56 -3.47 12.76
C ARG A 62 8.81 -4.02 11.36
N GLY A 63 9.00 -3.14 10.39
CA GLY A 63 9.51 -3.43 9.06
C GLY A 63 10.90 -2.85 8.89
N ILE A 64 11.85 -3.66 8.42
CA ILE A 64 13.27 -3.25 8.29
C ILE A 64 13.73 -3.50 6.86
N ARG A 65 14.29 -2.48 6.22
CA ARG A 65 14.88 -2.59 4.90
C ARG A 65 16.14 -3.44 4.96
N VAL A 66 16.23 -4.41 4.04
CA VAL A 66 17.40 -5.25 3.86
C VAL A 66 17.98 -5.02 2.46
N GLU A 67 19.30 -5.17 2.34
CA GLU A 67 20.01 -4.99 1.07
C GLU A 67 20.07 -6.31 0.29
N THR A 68 20.09 -7.46 0.99
CA THR A 68 20.10 -8.78 0.37
C THR A 68 19.09 -9.72 1.03
N LEU A 69 18.74 -10.81 0.33
CA LEU A 69 17.90 -11.87 0.89
C LEU A 69 18.54 -12.53 2.13
N ALA A 70 19.88 -12.59 2.21
CA ALA A 70 20.57 -13.22 3.33
C ALA A 70 20.41 -12.42 4.64
N ASP A 71 20.28 -11.09 4.55
CA ASP A 71 20.11 -10.23 5.72
C ASP A 71 18.74 -10.42 6.40
N ALA A 72 17.78 -11.03 5.71
CA ALA A 72 16.42 -11.27 6.20
C ALA A 72 16.40 -12.15 7.48
N ASP A 73 17.33 -13.09 7.61
CA ASP A 73 17.43 -13.98 8.78
C ASP A 73 17.66 -13.20 10.09
N ALA A 74 18.48 -12.16 10.06
CA ALA A 74 18.73 -11.32 11.24
C ALA A 74 17.49 -10.49 11.62
N VAL A 75 16.66 -10.12 10.66
CA VAL A 75 15.42 -9.35 10.89
C VAL A 75 14.33 -10.26 11.47
N TRP A 76 14.15 -11.46 10.92
CA TRP A 76 13.20 -12.44 11.46
C TRP A 76 13.57 -12.88 12.88
N ALA A 77 14.86 -13.02 13.20
CA ALA A 77 15.32 -13.35 14.55
C ALA A 77 14.92 -12.29 15.60
N GLN A 78 14.68 -11.05 15.17
CA GLN A 78 14.19 -9.94 16.00
C GLN A 78 12.66 -9.82 16.01
N ASN A 79 11.95 -10.81 15.48
CA ASN A 79 10.49 -10.78 15.27
C ASN A 79 10.02 -9.56 14.46
N ALA A 80 10.83 -9.13 13.48
CA ALA A 80 10.51 -8.05 12.55
C ALA A 80 10.32 -8.59 11.12
N VAL A 81 9.80 -7.74 10.23
CA VAL A 81 9.54 -8.09 8.82
C VAL A 81 10.60 -7.47 7.91
N PRO A 82 11.43 -8.27 7.20
CA PRO A 82 12.36 -7.76 6.21
C PRO A 82 11.63 -7.23 4.97
N ILE A 83 12.14 -6.12 4.43
CA ILE A 83 11.66 -5.45 3.23
C ILE A 83 12.82 -5.34 2.26
N LEU A 84 12.74 -6.05 1.13
CA LEU A 84 13.76 -6.06 0.10
C LEU A 84 13.30 -5.23 -1.11
N ILE A 85 14.16 -4.34 -1.60
CA ILE A 85 13.92 -3.63 -2.86
C ILE A 85 14.17 -4.61 -4.02
N ASP A 86 13.11 -5.22 -4.52
CA ASP A 86 13.13 -6.20 -5.61
C ASP A 86 11.79 -6.16 -6.37
N PRO A 87 11.58 -5.14 -7.23
CA PRO A 87 10.29 -4.92 -7.89
C PRO A 87 9.88 -6.06 -8.83
N THR A 88 10.86 -6.80 -9.38
CA THR A 88 10.63 -7.90 -10.32
C THR A 88 10.47 -9.25 -9.63
N GLY A 89 10.88 -9.36 -8.36
CA GLY A 89 10.91 -10.65 -7.66
C GLY A 89 12.07 -11.53 -8.10
N ALA A 90 13.20 -10.95 -8.49
CA ALA A 90 14.40 -11.67 -8.90
C ALA A 90 14.93 -12.63 -7.82
N CYS A 91 14.66 -12.36 -6.53
CA CYS A 91 15.06 -13.22 -5.43
C CYS A 91 14.23 -14.52 -5.31
N LEU A 92 13.05 -14.61 -5.93
CA LEU A 92 12.10 -15.70 -5.72
C LEU A 92 12.66 -17.11 -6.00
N PRO A 93 13.46 -17.35 -7.07
CA PRO A 93 14.08 -18.66 -7.30
C PRO A 93 15.02 -19.12 -6.18
N GLN A 94 15.66 -18.17 -5.49
CA GLN A 94 16.52 -18.43 -4.33
C GLN A 94 15.69 -18.55 -3.05
N ALA A 95 14.73 -17.64 -2.84
CA ALA A 95 13.89 -17.58 -1.65
C ALA A 95 12.94 -18.79 -1.52
N ARG A 96 12.51 -19.36 -2.66
CA ARG A 96 11.61 -20.52 -2.76
C ARG A 96 10.43 -20.44 -1.78
N PRO A 97 9.62 -19.38 -1.85
CA PRO A 97 8.50 -19.22 -0.92
C PRO A 97 7.46 -20.33 -1.12
N ALA A 98 6.82 -20.73 -0.03
CA ALA A 98 5.66 -21.62 -0.09
C ALA A 98 4.43 -20.90 -0.64
N VAL A 99 4.34 -19.59 -0.39
CA VAL A 99 3.23 -18.73 -0.84
C VAL A 99 3.78 -17.39 -1.35
N LEU A 100 3.29 -16.95 -2.51
CA LEU A 100 3.49 -15.59 -3.00
C LEU A 100 2.16 -14.84 -2.98
N VAL A 101 2.13 -13.67 -2.35
CA VAL A 101 0.97 -12.77 -2.34
C VAL A 101 1.31 -11.51 -3.14
N ASP A 102 0.64 -11.26 -4.26
CA ASP A 102 0.68 -9.97 -4.93
C ASP A 102 -0.33 -9.02 -4.28
N ALA A 103 0.20 -8.08 -3.50
CA ALA A 103 -0.53 -7.02 -2.82
C ALA A 103 -0.15 -5.63 -3.34
N ILE A 104 0.37 -5.53 -4.58
CA ILE A 104 0.76 -4.27 -5.20
C ILE A 104 -0.48 -3.42 -5.53
N ILE A 105 -1.61 -4.06 -5.85
CA ILE A 105 -2.89 -3.41 -6.23
C ILE A 105 -2.71 -2.48 -7.45
N ALA A 106 -1.88 -2.86 -8.41
CA ALA A 106 -1.65 -2.09 -9.63
C ALA A 106 -2.86 -2.02 -10.57
N LYS A 107 -3.93 -2.80 -10.28
CA LYS A 107 -5.15 -2.96 -11.10
C LYS A 107 -4.89 -3.59 -12.47
N LYS A 108 -3.68 -4.11 -12.67
CA LYS A 108 -3.19 -4.88 -13.82
C LYS A 108 -2.09 -5.81 -13.31
N ASN A 109 -1.93 -6.96 -13.95
CA ASN A 109 -0.83 -7.85 -13.65
C ASN A 109 0.52 -7.21 -14.08
N LEU A 110 1.47 -7.10 -13.15
CA LEU A 110 2.82 -6.58 -13.38
C LEU A 110 3.87 -7.70 -13.49
N GLY A 111 3.44 -8.92 -13.82
CA GLY A 111 4.31 -10.09 -14.00
C GLY A 111 4.28 -11.06 -12.83
N THR A 112 3.23 -11.05 -11.99
CA THR A 112 2.98 -12.19 -11.08
C THR A 112 2.36 -13.33 -11.89
N THR A 113 2.91 -14.53 -11.73
CA THR A 113 2.43 -15.74 -12.41
C THR A 113 2.35 -16.91 -11.42
N ARG A 114 1.60 -17.96 -11.79
CA ARG A 114 1.38 -19.16 -10.96
C ARG A 114 2.65 -19.96 -10.68
N GLU A 115 3.66 -19.80 -11.51
CA GLU A 115 4.92 -20.53 -11.43
C GLU A 115 5.88 -19.96 -10.37
N MET A 116 5.58 -18.79 -9.82
CA MET A 116 6.48 -18.10 -8.87
C MET A 116 6.48 -18.71 -7.46
N ALA A 117 5.46 -19.49 -7.09
CA ALA A 117 5.36 -20.22 -5.83
C ALA A 117 4.34 -21.36 -5.93
N PRO A 118 4.37 -22.38 -5.04
CA PRO A 118 3.35 -23.43 -4.98
C PRO A 118 1.92 -22.93 -4.77
N LEU A 119 1.76 -21.77 -4.13
CA LEU A 119 0.49 -21.07 -4.01
C LEU A 119 0.69 -19.58 -4.31
N THR A 120 -0.05 -19.09 -5.28
CA THR A 120 -0.03 -17.68 -5.69
C THR A 120 -1.38 -17.02 -5.42
N ILE A 121 -1.35 -15.89 -4.73
CA ILE A 121 -2.55 -15.15 -4.33
C ILE A 121 -2.40 -13.72 -4.84
N ALA A 122 -3.40 -13.17 -5.51
CA ALA A 122 -3.43 -11.75 -5.83
C ALA A 122 -4.57 -11.02 -5.11
N LEU A 123 -4.35 -9.76 -4.75
CA LEU A 123 -5.36 -8.93 -4.12
C LEU A 123 -6.01 -8.00 -5.16
N GLY A 124 -7.33 -8.09 -5.28
CA GLY A 124 -8.13 -7.15 -6.07
C GLY A 124 -8.03 -7.32 -7.59
N PRO A 125 -8.43 -6.30 -8.36
CA PRO A 125 -8.53 -6.39 -9.81
C PRO A 125 -7.16 -6.44 -10.51
N GLY A 126 -7.16 -6.90 -11.75
CA GLY A 126 -5.96 -6.99 -12.60
C GLY A 126 -5.44 -8.42 -12.79
N PHE A 127 -6.08 -9.40 -12.16
CA PHE A 127 -5.74 -10.82 -12.20
C PHE A 127 -7.01 -11.68 -12.38
N ALA A 128 -6.84 -12.84 -13.00
CA ALA A 128 -7.81 -13.91 -13.08
C ALA A 128 -7.30 -15.17 -12.35
N ALA A 129 -8.03 -15.60 -11.32
CA ALA A 129 -7.79 -16.86 -10.61
C ALA A 129 -7.98 -18.06 -11.57
N GLY A 130 -7.07 -19.03 -11.46
CA GLY A 130 -6.97 -20.19 -12.35
C GLY A 130 -6.18 -19.92 -13.63
N GLN A 131 -5.83 -18.65 -13.92
CA GLN A 131 -5.06 -18.24 -15.10
C GLN A 131 -3.76 -17.55 -14.69
N ASP A 132 -3.85 -16.34 -14.12
CA ASP A 132 -2.68 -15.55 -13.70
C ASP A 132 -2.10 -16.02 -12.35
N VAL A 133 -3.00 -16.37 -11.42
CA VAL A 133 -2.70 -16.78 -10.05
C VAL A 133 -3.66 -17.90 -9.63
N ASP A 134 -3.35 -18.62 -8.55
CA ASP A 134 -4.23 -19.68 -8.06
C ASP A 134 -5.49 -19.13 -7.38
N VAL A 135 -5.36 -17.99 -6.69
CA VAL A 135 -6.45 -17.35 -5.94
C VAL A 135 -6.41 -15.85 -6.11
N VAL A 136 -7.59 -15.24 -6.25
CA VAL A 136 -7.77 -13.79 -6.11
C VAL A 136 -8.59 -13.50 -4.86
N VAL A 137 -8.23 -12.47 -4.09
CA VAL A 137 -9.00 -11.99 -2.94
C VAL A 137 -9.72 -10.69 -3.31
N GLU A 138 -11.02 -10.62 -3.09
CA GLU A 138 -11.82 -9.42 -3.35
C GLU A 138 -11.40 -8.27 -2.43
N THR A 139 -11.16 -7.09 -3.02
CA THR A 139 -10.78 -5.87 -2.29
C THR A 139 -11.78 -4.73 -2.46
N LYS A 140 -12.91 -4.92 -3.15
CA LYS A 140 -13.98 -3.93 -3.21
C LYS A 140 -14.74 -3.94 -1.87
N ARG A 141 -14.92 -2.76 -1.28
CA ARG A 141 -15.75 -2.58 -0.07
C ARG A 141 -17.18 -3.07 -0.36
N GLY A 142 -17.76 -3.78 0.60
CA GLY A 142 -19.10 -4.36 0.52
C GLY A 142 -19.12 -5.81 1.01
N HIS A 143 -20.25 -6.50 0.84
CA HIS A 143 -20.48 -7.85 1.37
C HIS A 143 -19.51 -8.93 0.87
N LYS A 144 -18.77 -8.66 -0.21
CA LYS A 144 -17.81 -9.60 -0.80
C LYS A 144 -16.36 -9.30 -0.42
N LEU A 145 -16.08 -8.23 0.33
CA LEU A 145 -14.72 -7.88 0.75
C LEU A 145 -14.05 -9.08 1.45
N GLY A 146 -12.81 -9.40 1.07
CA GLY A 146 -12.05 -10.53 1.62
C GLY A 146 -12.45 -11.89 1.06
N ARG A 147 -13.45 -11.97 0.15
CA ARG A 147 -13.87 -13.24 -0.44
C ARG A 147 -12.76 -13.85 -1.29
N ILE A 148 -12.54 -15.15 -1.07
CA ILE A 148 -11.63 -15.99 -1.83
C ILE A 148 -12.29 -16.38 -3.15
N ILE A 149 -11.66 -15.99 -4.27
CA ILE A 149 -12.08 -16.29 -5.63
C ILE A 149 -11.08 -17.30 -6.19
N ARG A 150 -11.56 -18.50 -6.50
CA ARG A 150 -10.75 -19.61 -7.05
C ARG A 150 -10.82 -19.72 -8.58
N GLU A 151 -11.78 -19.03 -9.18
CA GLU A 151 -11.97 -18.96 -10.63
C GLU A 151 -12.51 -17.57 -10.99
N GLY A 152 -11.91 -16.92 -11.99
CA GLY A 152 -12.28 -15.58 -12.45
C GLY A 152 -11.60 -14.44 -11.68
N ALA A 153 -12.11 -13.22 -11.81
CA ALA A 153 -11.47 -12.01 -11.29
C ALA A 153 -12.26 -11.35 -10.15
N ALA A 154 -11.58 -10.54 -9.34
CA ALA A 154 -12.23 -9.61 -8.41
C ALA A 154 -13.03 -8.53 -9.17
N ALA A 155 -13.88 -7.80 -8.45
CA ALA A 155 -14.61 -6.68 -9.03
C ALA A 155 -13.66 -5.65 -9.68
N PRO A 156 -13.98 -5.14 -10.88
CA PRO A 156 -13.14 -4.16 -11.57
C PRO A 156 -13.00 -2.88 -10.75
N ASN A 157 -11.88 -2.17 -10.94
CA ASN A 157 -11.66 -0.89 -10.30
C ASN A 157 -12.73 0.12 -10.74
N SER A 158 -13.60 0.54 -9.83
CA SER A 158 -14.66 1.52 -10.11
C SER A 158 -14.13 2.93 -10.35
N GLY A 159 -12.90 3.25 -9.92
CA GLY A 159 -12.37 4.62 -9.91
C GLY A 159 -12.99 5.53 -8.84
N VAL A 160 -14.17 5.17 -8.34
CA VAL A 160 -14.90 5.90 -7.29
C VAL A 160 -14.44 5.45 -5.90
N PRO A 161 -13.94 6.37 -5.04
CA PRO A 161 -13.62 6.04 -3.65
C PRO A 161 -14.88 5.69 -2.85
N GLY A 162 -14.73 4.86 -1.81
CA GLY A 162 -15.83 4.55 -0.89
C GLY A 162 -16.27 5.78 -0.09
N ILE A 163 -17.56 5.85 0.23
CA ILE A 163 -18.16 6.96 1.00
C ILE A 163 -17.70 6.91 2.46
N ILE A 164 -17.27 8.04 3.00
CA ILE A 164 -16.92 8.24 4.41
C ILE A 164 -17.56 9.54 4.88
N GLY A 165 -18.36 9.50 5.95
CA GLY A 165 -19.02 10.69 6.49
C GLY A 165 -19.88 11.45 5.47
N GLY A 166 -20.43 10.78 4.45
CA GLY A 166 -21.22 11.39 3.38
C GLY A 166 -20.42 11.80 2.12
N TYR A 167 -19.09 11.74 2.16
CA TYR A 167 -18.23 12.20 1.06
C TYR A 167 -17.56 11.04 0.32
N GLY A 168 -17.45 11.14 -1.01
CA GLY A 168 -16.97 10.09 -1.90
C GLY A 168 -15.68 10.47 -2.63
N ALA A 169 -15.79 11.18 -3.75
CA ALA A 169 -14.63 11.59 -4.56
C ALA A 169 -13.95 12.85 -4.00
N GLU A 170 -14.72 13.72 -3.36
CA GLU A 170 -14.35 15.02 -2.81
C GLU A 170 -13.26 14.90 -1.74
N ARG A 171 -13.19 13.75 -1.06
CA ARG A 171 -12.20 13.46 -0.03
C ARG A 171 -10.81 13.15 -0.58
N VAL A 172 -10.71 12.77 -1.85
CA VAL A 172 -9.47 12.35 -2.47
C VAL A 172 -8.93 13.44 -3.37
N LEU A 173 -7.71 13.89 -3.09
CA LEU A 173 -7.07 14.94 -3.87
C LEU A 173 -6.17 14.33 -4.94
N HIS A 174 -6.22 14.92 -6.12
CA HIS A 174 -5.40 14.55 -7.26
C HIS A 174 -4.66 15.77 -7.79
N THR A 175 -3.49 15.53 -8.35
CA THR A 175 -2.65 16.56 -8.95
C THR A 175 -3.24 17.11 -10.26
N GLN A 176 -3.16 18.43 -10.45
CA GLN A 176 -3.60 19.13 -11.65
C GLN A 176 -2.56 19.12 -12.78
N ALA A 177 -1.30 18.86 -12.45
CA ALA A 177 -0.16 18.89 -13.36
C ALA A 177 0.89 17.85 -12.98
N ALA A 178 1.91 17.68 -13.82
CA ALA A 178 3.11 16.92 -13.49
C ALA A 178 4.14 17.84 -12.81
N GLY A 179 4.95 17.28 -11.92
CA GLY A 179 5.98 18.03 -11.17
C GLY A 179 6.45 17.30 -9.93
N ILE A 180 7.09 18.03 -9.03
CA ILE A 180 7.52 17.54 -7.72
C ILE A 180 6.46 17.92 -6.68
N PHE A 181 5.96 16.94 -5.94
CA PHE A 181 4.99 17.16 -4.86
C PHE A 181 5.68 17.78 -3.64
N ARG A 182 5.11 18.87 -3.10
CA ARG A 182 5.62 19.58 -1.93
C ARG A 182 4.56 19.67 -0.86
N ASN A 183 4.86 19.21 0.35
CA ASN A 183 3.89 19.17 1.43
C ASN A 183 3.78 20.55 2.10
N LEU A 184 2.55 21.03 2.33
CA LEU A 184 2.28 22.20 3.19
C LEU A 184 1.78 21.78 4.57
N HIS A 185 1.19 20.59 4.66
CA HIS A 185 0.67 19.99 5.88
C HIS A 185 1.26 18.59 6.13
N SER A 186 0.92 18.02 7.28
CA SER A 186 1.28 16.67 7.69
C SER A 186 0.04 15.78 7.83
N ILE A 187 0.26 14.46 7.73
CA ILE A 187 -0.79 13.49 8.09
C ILE A 187 -1.21 13.75 9.54
N ALA A 188 -2.51 13.67 9.81
CA ALA A 188 -3.19 13.97 11.07
C ALA A 188 -3.46 15.46 11.35
N ASP A 189 -3.02 16.38 10.49
CA ASP A 189 -3.45 17.78 10.57
C ASP A 189 -4.96 17.91 10.28
N PHE A 190 -5.58 18.90 10.90
CA PHE A 190 -6.92 19.35 10.51
C PHE A 190 -6.80 20.41 9.42
N VAL A 191 -7.60 20.26 8.37
CA VAL A 191 -7.64 21.16 7.23
C VAL A 191 -9.08 21.61 6.97
N GLU A 192 -9.23 22.83 6.46
CA GLU A 192 -10.53 23.41 6.11
C GLU A 192 -10.78 23.33 4.59
N ALA A 193 -12.05 23.22 4.18
CA ALA A 193 -12.41 23.28 2.77
C ALA A 193 -11.86 24.56 2.09
N GLY A 194 -11.19 24.40 0.96
CA GLY A 194 -10.52 25.51 0.26
C GLY A 194 -9.07 25.74 0.67
N GLU A 195 -8.57 25.06 1.71
CA GLU A 195 -7.17 25.13 2.13
C GLU A 195 -6.23 24.32 1.22
N ALA A 196 -5.04 24.84 0.95
CA ALA A 196 -4.01 24.14 0.20
C ALA A 196 -3.22 23.21 1.13
N VAL A 197 -3.30 21.88 0.88
CA VAL A 197 -2.61 20.89 1.72
C VAL A 197 -1.19 20.57 1.24
N ALA A 198 -0.91 20.91 -0.02
CA ALA A 198 0.34 20.69 -0.71
C ALA A 198 0.45 21.59 -1.95
N GLU A 199 1.58 21.57 -2.62
CA GLU A 199 1.84 22.23 -3.91
C GLU A 199 2.50 21.26 -4.89
N ILE A 200 2.38 21.55 -6.17
CA ILE A 200 3.15 20.91 -7.23
C ILE A 200 4.13 21.95 -7.76
N GLU A 201 5.42 21.68 -7.59
CA GLU A 201 6.50 22.42 -8.22
C GLU A 201 6.69 21.88 -9.64
N THR A 202 6.28 22.67 -10.64
CA THR A 202 6.37 22.29 -12.06
C THR A 202 7.80 22.45 -12.59
N PRO A 203 8.16 21.82 -13.73
CA PRO A 203 9.50 21.95 -14.31
C PRO A 203 9.93 23.38 -14.66
N ASP A 204 8.97 24.27 -14.91
CA ASP A 204 9.19 25.70 -15.17
C ASP A 204 9.18 26.57 -13.89
N GLY A 205 9.17 25.95 -12.72
CA GLY A 205 9.29 26.61 -11.41
C GLY A 205 8.00 27.22 -10.86
N GLN A 206 6.85 26.97 -11.50
CA GLN A 206 5.56 27.39 -10.96
C GLN A 206 5.15 26.50 -9.79
N ARG A 207 4.41 27.06 -8.83
CA ARG A 207 3.81 26.31 -7.73
C ARG A 207 2.31 26.30 -7.89
N LEU A 208 1.75 25.10 -8.04
CA LEU A 208 0.31 24.92 -8.23
C LEU A 208 -0.28 24.29 -6.96
N PRO A 209 -1.26 24.92 -6.28
CA PRO A 209 -1.76 24.44 -5.00
C PRO A 209 -2.65 23.21 -5.16
N VAL A 210 -2.51 22.23 -4.26
CA VAL A 210 -3.40 21.07 -4.14
C VAL A 210 -4.39 21.35 -3.01
N VAL A 211 -5.61 21.72 -3.40
CA VAL A 211 -6.63 22.26 -2.50
C VAL A 211 -7.62 21.19 -2.06
N THR A 212 -7.92 21.11 -0.75
CA THR A 212 -8.98 20.22 -0.25
C THR A 212 -10.37 20.77 -0.54
N GLN A 213 -11.30 19.88 -0.89
CA GLN A 213 -12.70 20.25 -1.15
C GLN A 213 -13.58 20.15 0.09
N ILE A 214 -13.08 19.52 1.15
CA ILE A 214 -13.81 19.25 2.38
C ILE A 214 -12.93 19.57 3.60
N SER A 215 -13.57 19.98 4.69
CA SER A 215 -12.89 20.07 5.99
C SER A 215 -12.78 18.69 6.63
N GLY A 216 -11.70 18.45 7.36
CA GLY A 216 -11.49 17.17 8.04
C GLY A 216 -10.04 16.93 8.45
N ILE A 217 -9.74 15.67 8.74
CA ILE A 217 -8.40 15.21 9.07
C ILE A 217 -7.68 14.84 7.79
N LEU A 218 -6.48 15.34 7.56
CA LEU A 218 -5.61 14.87 6.49
C LEU A 218 -5.10 13.46 6.81
N ARG A 219 -5.87 12.44 6.42
CA ARG A 219 -5.65 11.04 6.76
C ARG A 219 -4.58 10.37 5.91
N GLY A 220 -4.40 10.87 4.69
CA GLY A 220 -3.33 10.42 3.80
C GLY A 220 -2.71 11.60 3.08
N LEU A 221 -1.38 11.57 2.94
CA LEU A 221 -0.60 12.55 2.23
C LEU A 221 0.65 11.87 1.65
N LEU A 222 0.88 12.07 0.36
CA LEU A 222 2.06 11.59 -0.34
C LEU A 222 3.34 12.18 0.28
N ARG A 223 4.46 11.48 0.10
CA ARG A 223 5.76 11.92 0.58
C ARG A 223 6.21 13.19 -0.17
N ASP A 224 6.80 14.13 0.58
CA ASP A 224 7.43 15.32 0.01
C ASP A 224 8.54 14.92 -0.98
N GLY A 225 8.66 15.65 -2.07
CA GLY A 225 9.65 15.41 -3.11
C GLY A 225 9.27 14.30 -4.11
N TYR A 226 8.11 13.64 -3.94
CA TYR A 226 7.71 12.56 -4.83
C TYR A 226 7.31 13.10 -6.23
N PRO A 227 7.81 12.52 -7.33
CA PRO A 227 7.45 12.94 -8.68
C PRO A 227 6.03 12.48 -9.03
N VAL A 228 5.19 13.42 -9.47
CA VAL A 228 3.78 13.16 -9.78
C VAL A 228 3.45 13.50 -11.23
N THR A 229 2.46 12.81 -11.79
CA THR A 229 1.83 13.14 -13.07
C THR A 229 0.49 13.82 -12.85
N LYS A 230 -0.12 14.42 -13.87
CA LYS A 230 -1.51 14.90 -13.78
C LYS A 230 -2.46 13.74 -13.43
N GLY A 231 -3.41 13.98 -12.52
CA GLY A 231 -4.40 13.01 -12.06
C GLY A 231 -3.85 11.97 -11.07
N PHE A 232 -2.63 12.16 -10.55
CA PHE A 232 -2.04 11.26 -9.55
C PHE A 232 -2.70 11.49 -8.19
N LYS A 233 -3.06 10.41 -7.49
CA LYS A 233 -3.68 10.50 -6.16
C LYS A 233 -2.62 10.87 -5.12
N VAL A 234 -2.79 11.99 -4.43
CA VAL A 234 -1.76 12.53 -3.51
C VAL A 234 -2.21 12.72 -2.07
N ALA A 235 -3.51 12.86 -1.81
CA ALA A 235 -4.00 12.99 -0.44
C ALA A 235 -5.41 12.41 -0.27
N ASP A 236 -5.79 12.20 1.00
CA ASP A 236 -7.10 11.74 1.43
C ASP A 236 -7.49 12.45 2.72
N VAL A 237 -8.67 13.07 2.75
CA VAL A 237 -9.21 13.77 3.93
C VAL A 237 -10.35 12.94 4.53
N ASP A 238 -10.32 12.70 5.84
CA ASP A 238 -11.43 12.05 6.55
C ASP A 238 -12.31 13.14 7.21
N PRO A 239 -13.57 13.31 6.80
CA PRO A 239 -14.45 14.35 7.36
C PRO A 239 -14.83 14.10 8.82
N ARG A 240 -14.56 12.90 9.35
CA ARG A 240 -14.95 12.51 10.72
C ARG A 240 -13.86 12.89 11.71
N ARG A 241 -13.94 14.09 12.27
CA ARG A 241 -12.96 14.62 13.24
C ARG A 241 -12.66 13.72 14.45
N ALA A 242 -13.61 12.91 14.90
CA ALA A 242 -13.41 11.97 16.00
C ALA A 242 -12.49 10.77 15.65
N GLU A 243 -12.21 10.56 14.37
CA GLU A 243 -11.55 9.36 13.84
C GLU A 243 -10.04 9.57 13.61
N LEU A 244 -9.41 10.49 14.34
CA LEU A 244 -7.98 10.82 14.21
C LEU A 244 -7.07 9.59 14.32
N GLU A 245 -7.43 8.65 15.20
CA GLU A 245 -6.71 7.40 15.39
C GLU A 245 -6.60 6.56 14.09
N ASN A 246 -7.55 6.69 13.16
CA ASN A 246 -7.52 5.99 11.88
C ASN A 246 -6.38 6.45 10.95
N CYS A 247 -5.66 7.51 11.29
CA CYS A 247 -4.40 7.85 10.63
C CYS A 247 -3.32 6.81 10.91
N PHE A 248 -3.35 6.19 12.09
CA PHE A 248 -2.30 5.32 12.64
C PHE A 248 -2.71 3.85 12.75
N LEU A 249 -3.96 3.53 12.39
CA LEU A 249 -4.48 2.16 12.39
C LEU A 249 -4.57 1.58 10.97
N ILE A 250 -4.17 0.32 10.84
CA ILE A 250 -4.37 -0.53 9.68
C ILE A 250 -5.84 -0.44 9.27
N SER A 251 -6.06 -0.20 7.97
CA SER A 251 -7.40 -0.02 7.41
C SER A 251 -8.33 -1.16 7.79
N ASP A 252 -9.58 -0.85 8.12
CA ASP A 252 -10.66 -1.83 8.19
C ASP A 252 -10.75 -2.70 6.93
N LYS A 253 -10.40 -2.13 5.77
CA LYS A 253 -10.34 -2.82 4.48
C LYS A 253 -9.25 -3.91 4.41
N ALA A 254 -8.23 -3.82 5.25
CA ALA A 254 -7.06 -4.69 5.24
C ALA A 254 -7.04 -5.70 6.40
N ARG A 255 -8.06 -5.68 7.28
CA ARG A 255 -8.16 -6.52 8.48
C ARG A 255 -8.76 -7.89 8.22
#